data_AF-A0A9D5R0Q4-F1
#
_entry.id   AF-A0A9D5R0Q4-F1
#
_cell.length_a   1.000
_cell.length_b   1.000
_cell.length_c   1.000
_cell.angle_alpha   90.00
_cell.angle_beta   90.00
_cell.angle_gamma   90.00
#
_symmetry.space_group_name_H-M   'P 1'
#
loop_
_entity.id
_entity.type
_entity.pdbx_description
1 polymer ?
#
loop_
_entity_poly.entity_id
_entity_poly.type
_entity_poly.pdbx_seq_one_letter_code
_entity_poly.pdbx_strand_id
1 'polypeptide(L)'
;MANTSFIHKLSHSSRGFSATNIKGSFNGSDIIRQYNGIDNRPANFDNLFDIHSGLDWEDNLIRLVDTTSKIKPQSTKFIPTENEMQLIFGSVNRALSFITSESYMELYDDLNSRCERCKNEITVASLIENTNIRGRLIESLITADETTLQFLRKSIKDLQHELPVYDTRNGLGDYSRSFDNADTFTDIKTKVVYLSSNPKAFNIDKFLRHMAMDKSVFLFFFIGIDEDGIFNTALCSVYHTTLIDNMITQDHWSGCSTRGVVQLKGAAIDEILYDKDFKNTIDPTRSETYLRYLLSL
;
A
#
# COMPACT_ATOMS: atom_id res chain seq x y z
N MET A 1 -31.83 -16.18 6.70
CA MET A 1 -31.15 -15.91 5.41
C MET A 1 -30.81 -14.43 5.39
N ALA A 2 -29.54 -14.06 5.25
CA ALA A 2 -29.12 -12.67 5.25
C ALA A 2 -29.66 -11.99 3.98
N ASN A 3 -30.68 -11.14 4.13
CA ASN A 3 -31.29 -10.47 3.00
C ASN A 3 -30.33 -9.36 2.50
N THR A 4 -29.91 -9.46 1.24
CA THR A 4 -29.04 -8.49 0.56
C THR A 4 -29.72 -7.16 0.27
N SER A 5 -31.02 -7.02 0.60
CA SER A 5 -31.83 -5.81 0.42
C SER A 5 -31.21 -4.54 1.03
N PHE A 6 -30.57 -4.64 2.19
CA PHE A 6 -29.94 -3.51 2.88
C PHE A 6 -28.50 -3.20 2.44
N ILE A 7 -28.02 -3.87 1.40
CA ILE A 7 -26.75 -3.53 0.77
C ILE A 7 -27.05 -2.59 -0.39
N HIS A 8 -26.49 -1.38 -0.37
CA HIS A 8 -26.66 -0.39 -1.43
C HIS A 8 -25.90 -0.81 -2.70
N LYS A 9 -24.65 -1.26 -2.53
CA LYS A 9 -23.78 -1.72 -3.62
C LYS A 9 -22.70 -2.62 -3.08
N LEU A 10 -22.08 -3.41 -3.96
CA LEU A 10 -20.81 -4.03 -3.65
C LEU A 10 -19.66 -3.07 -4.00
N SER A 11 -18.52 -3.31 -3.37
CA SER A 11 -17.28 -2.60 -3.65
C SER A 11 -16.89 -2.83 -5.12
N HIS A 12 -16.42 -1.78 -5.78
CA HIS A 12 -15.91 -1.82 -7.15
C HIS A 12 -14.70 -2.77 -7.30
N SER A 13 -14.07 -3.15 -6.18
CA SER A 13 -13.03 -4.20 -6.12
C SER A 13 -13.55 -5.62 -6.38
N SER A 14 -14.87 -5.84 -6.44
CA SER A 14 -15.50 -7.15 -6.60
C SER A 14 -15.46 -7.61 -8.07
N ARG A 15 -14.26 -7.96 -8.56
CA ARG A 15 -14.04 -8.40 -9.94
C ARG A 15 -14.85 -9.63 -10.30
N GLY A 16 -15.47 -9.58 -11.47
CA GLY A 16 -16.28 -10.67 -11.99
C GLY A 16 -17.61 -10.86 -11.27
N PHE A 17 -18.01 -9.94 -10.37
CA PHE A 17 -19.33 -9.98 -9.77
C PHE A 17 -20.40 -9.89 -10.85
N SER A 18 -21.21 -10.94 -10.95
CA SER A 18 -22.32 -11.05 -11.88
C SER A 18 -23.44 -11.87 -11.25
N ALA A 19 -24.59 -11.94 -11.92
CA ALA A 19 -25.68 -12.82 -11.51
C ALA A 19 -25.25 -14.31 -11.45
N THR A 20 -24.19 -14.68 -12.17
CA THR A 20 -23.67 -16.05 -12.26
C THR A 20 -22.37 -16.26 -11.47
N ASN A 21 -21.81 -15.21 -10.85
CA ASN A 21 -20.58 -15.26 -10.09
C ASN A 21 -20.64 -14.30 -8.89
N ILE A 22 -21.16 -14.81 -7.77
CA ILE A 22 -21.45 -14.03 -6.56
C ILE A 22 -20.21 -14.00 -5.68
N LYS A 23 -19.29 -13.09 -6.01
CA LYS A 23 -18.05 -12.85 -5.28
C LYS A 23 -17.88 -11.35 -5.07
N GLY A 24 -17.56 -10.94 -3.85
CA GLY A 24 -17.32 -9.53 -3.57
C GLY A 24 -17.30 -9.17 -2.09
N SER A 25 -17.09 -7.88 -1.84
CA SER A 25 -17.16 -7.27 -0.51
C SER A 25 -17.96 -5.97 -0.58
N PHE A 26 -18.40 -5.48 0.56
CA PHE A 26 -19.06 -4.18 0.70
C PHE A 26 -18.49 -3.48 1.93
N ASN A 27 -18.50 -2.14 1.93
CA ASN A 27 -18.09 -1.39 3.10
C ASN A 27 -19.27 -1.23 4.06
N GLY A 28 -19.01 -0.98 5.34
CA GLY A 28 -20.07 -0.64 6.29
C GLY A 28 -20.87 0.61 5.91
N SER A 29 -20.27 1.53 5.15
CA SER A 29 -20.95 2.69 4.56
C SER A 29 -21.96 2.32 3.46
N ASP A 30 -21.81 1.16 2.84
CA ASP A 30 -22.72 0.65 1.81
C ASP A 30 -23.92 -0.07 2.42
N ILE A 31 -23.99 -0.20 3.75
CA ILE A 31 -25.19 -0.66 4.45
C ILE A 31 -26.19 0.51 4.50
N ILE A 32 -27.38 0.29 3.95
CA ILE A 32 -28.47 1.26 3.92
C ILE A 32 -28.87 1.60 5.36
N ARG A 33 -28.68 2.86 5.75
CA ARG A 33 -28.97 3.34 7.13
C ARG A 33 -30.42 3.76 7.32
N GLN A 34 -31.13 4.05 6.24
CA GLN A 34 -32.53 4.44 6.24
C GLN A 34 -33.19 3.97 4.95
N TYR A 35 -34.35 3.34 5.05
CA TYR A 35 -35.13 2.83 3.92
C TYR A 35 -36.54 3.44 3.96
N ASN A 36 -36.91 4.22 2.93
CA ASN A 36 -38.19 4.92 2.85
C ASN A 36 -38.57 5.72 4.12
N GLY A 37 -37.59 6.39 4.72
CA GLY A 37 -37.79 7.18 5.96
C GLY A 37 -37.82 6.38 7.25
N ILE A 38 -37.69 5.04 7.20
CA ILE A 38 -37.56 4.16 8.35
C ILE A 38 -36.08 3.88 8.61
N ASP A 39 -35.59 4.20 9.81
CA ASP A 39 -34.18 3.97 10.18
C ASP A 39 -33.87 2.49 10.30
N ASN A 40 -32.71 2.07 9.76
CA ASN A 40 -32.18 0.72 9.90
C ASN A 40 -31.54 0.53 11.28
N ARG A 41 -32.39 0.34 12.29
CA ARG A 41 -32.02 0.15 13.71
C ARG A 41 -32.87 -0.96 14.33
N PRO A 42 -32.42 -1.58 15.44
CA PRO A 42 -33.10 -2.75 16.03
C PRO A 42 -34.61 -2.56 16.27
N ALA A 43 -35.03 -1.36 16.69
CA ALA A 43 -36.42 -1.04 16.95
C ALA A 43 -37.35 -1.13 15.71
N ASN A 44 -36.80 -1.12 14.50
CA ASN A 44 -37.57 -1.13 13.25
C ASN A 44 -37.38 -2.42 12.44
N PHE A 45 -36.60 -3.40 12.95
CA PHE A 45 -36.21 -4.58 12.16
C PHE A 45 -37.39 -5.44 11.71
N ASP A 46 -38.43 -5.61 12.53
CA ASP A 46 -39.60 -6.41 12.13
C ASP A 46 -40.33 -5.77 10.94
N ASN A 47 -40.62 -4.46 11.03
CA ASN A 47 -41.26 -3.70 9.96
C ASN A 47 -40.40 -3.69 8.67
N LEU A 48 -39.10 -3.46 8.82
CA LEU A 48 -38.16 -3.52 7.71
C LEU A 48 -38.12 -4.93 7.09
N PHE A 49 -38.06 -5.98 7.90
CA PHE A 49 -38.07 -7.37 7.43
C PHE A 49 -39.35 -7.69 6.65
N ASP A 50 -40.51 -7.28 7.15
CA ASP A 50 -41.80 -7.47 6.48
C ASP A 50 -41.86 -6.77 5.11
N ILE A 51 -41.40 -5.51 5.03
CA ILE A 51 -41.30 -4.76 3.76
C ILE A 51 -40.44 -5.52 2.74
N HIS A 52 -39.36 -6.14 3.21
CA HIS A 52 -38.40 -6.84 2.35
C HIS A 52 -38.76 -8.30 2.06
N SER A 53 -39.63 -8.92 2.84
CA SER A 53 -40.07 -10.30 2.63
C SER A 53 -40.76 -10.51 1.27
N GLY A 54 -41.28 -9.43 0.68
CA GLY A 54 -41.88 -9.42 -0.66
C GLY A 54 -40.89 -9.24 -1.82
N LEU A 55 -39.59 -9.08 -1.57
CA LEU A 55 -38.57 -8.96 -2.60
C LEU A 55 -37.79 -10.26 -2.75
N ASP A 56 -37.65 -10.75 -3.98
CA ASP A 56 -36.89 -11.95 -4.25
C ASP A 56 -35.39 -11.70 -4.16
N TRP A 57 -34.63 -12.76 -3.90
CA TRP A 57 -33.19 -12.69 -3.83
C TRP A 57 -32.57 -12.39 -5.21
N GLU A 58 -33.11 -12.97 -6.28
CA GLU A 58 -32.67 -12.71 -7.67
C GLU A 58 -32.80 -11.23 -8.04
N ASP A 59 -33.92 -10.59 -7.70
CA ASP A 59 -34.15 -9.17 -7.97
C ASP A 59 -33.13 -8.28 -7.25
N ASN A 60 -32.83 -8.62 -6.00
CA ASN A 60 -31.81 -7.92 -5.22
C ASN A 60 -30.41 -8.12 -5.78
N LEU A 61 -30.09 -9.33 -6.28
CA LEU A 61 -28.81 -9.62 -6.92
C LEU A 61 -28.64 -8.82 -8.20
N ILE A 62 -29.66 -8.78 -9.07
CA ILE A 62 -29.62 -7.99 -10.31
C ILE A 62 -29.44 -6.51 -10.00
N ARG A 63 -30.19 -5.97 -9.03
CA ARG A 63 -30.03 -4.58 -8.56
C ARG A 63 -28.61 -4.29 -8.10
N LEU A 64 -27.98 -5.20 -7.35
CA LEU A 64 -26.61 -5.06 -6.87
C LEU A 64 -25.60 -5.11 -8.03
N VAL A 65 -25.79 -6.03 -8.99
CA VAL A 65 -24.95 -6.13 -10.19
C VAL A 65 -25.05 -4.85 -11.02
N ASP A 66 -26.25 -4.34 -11.23
CA ASP A 66 -26.51 -3.09 -11.95
C ASP A 66 -25.89 -1.87 -11.26
N THR A 67 -26.06 -1.76 -9.94
CA THR A 67 -25.54 -0.63 -9.18
C THR A 67 -24.02 -0.67 -9.11
N THR A 68 -23.43 -1.87 -9.01
CA THR A 68 -21.97 -2.07 -8.94
C THR A 68 -21.31 -1.87 -10.30
N SER A 69 -21.94 -2.34 -11.39
CA SER A 69 -21.42 -2.20 -12.77
C SER A 69 -21.42 -0.75 -13.27
N LYS A 70 -22.31 0.10 -12.74
CA LYS A 70 -22.37 1.54 -13.06
C LYS A 70 -21.27 2.36 -12.38
N ILE A 71 -20.52 1.79 -11.44
CA ILE A 71 -19.43 2.51 -10.76
C ILE A 71 -18.31 2.75 -11.77
N LYS A 72 -18.03 4.02 -12.07
CA LYS A 72 -16.87 4.39 -12.89
C LYS A 72 -15.60 4.31 -12.03
N PRO A 73 -14.56 3.57 -12.48
CA PRO A 73 -13.28 3.56 -11.81
C PRO A 73 -12.65 4.96 -11.82
N GLN A 74 -12.13 5.41 -10.67
CA GLN A 74 -11.34 6.64 -10.60
C GLN A 74 -9.94 6.50 -11.18
N SER A 75 -9.40 5.27 -11.21
CA SER A 75 -8.05 4.97 -11.71
C SER A 75 -8.11 4.00 -12.88
N THR A 76 -7.40 4.33 -13.96
CA THR A 76 -7.29 3.51 -15.16
C THR A 76 -5.96 2.74 -15.20
N LYS A 77 -6.01 1.59 -15.89
CA LYS A 77 -4.87 0.70 -16.11
C LYS A 77 -3.83 1.47 -16.90
N PHE A 78 -2.58 1.46 -16.44
CA PHE A 78 -1.51 2.12 -17.17
C PHE A 78 -1.14 1.28 -18.41
N ILE A 79 -1.24 1.88 -19.59
CA ILE A 79 -0.89 1.24 -20.85
C ILE A 79 0.35 1.94 -21.38
N PRO A 80 1.55 1.38 -21.16
CA PRO A 80 2.79 2.01 -21.59
C PRO A 80 2.91 1.98 -23.12
N THR A 81 3.45 3.06 -23.67
CA THR A 81 3.97 3.14 -25.04
C THR A 81 5.21 2.28 -25.22
N GLU A 82 5.66 2.07 -26.45
CA GLU A 82 6.88 1.31 -26.74
C GLU A 82 8.13 1.92 -26.07
N ASN A 83 8.24 3.25 -26.04
CA ASN A 83 9.32 3.95 -25.35
C ASN A 83 9.24 3.76 -23.82
N GLU A 84 8.05 3.89 -23.24
CA GLU A 84 7.85 3.65 -21.81
C GLU A 84 8.14 2.19 -21.43
N MET A 85 7.83 1.24 -22.30
CA MET A 85 8.21 -0.17 -22.12
C MET A 85 9.73 -0.35 -22.04
N GLN A 86 10.48 0.30 -22.93
CA GLN A 86 11.95 0.30 -22.88
C GLN A 86 12.46 0.91 -21.57
N LEU A 87 11.85 2.01 -21.09
CA LEU A 87 12.22 2.64 -19.83
C LEU A 87 11.89 1.77 -18.61
N ILE A 88 10.76 1.06 -18.61
CA ILE A 88 10.37 0.12 -17.56
C ILE A 88 11.39 -1.01 -17.46
N PHE A 89 11.75 -1.67 -18.56
CA PHE A 89 12.77 -2.74 -18.50
C PHE A 89 14.15 -2.18 -18.17
N GLY A 90 14.50 -1.02 -18.72
CA GLY A 90 15.75 -0.31 -18.40
C GLY A 90 15.88 0.10 -16.94
N SER A 91 14.78 0.17 -16.17
CA SER A 91 14.80 0.51 -14.75
C SER A 91 15.58 -0.49 -13.89
N VAL A 92 15.70 -1.75 -14.34
CA VAL A 92 16.51 -2.77 -13.67
C VAL A 92 17.99 -2.39 -13.72
N ASN A 93 18.49 -1.97 -14.89
CA ASN A 93 19.86 -1.52 -15.07
C ASN A 93 20.15 -0.20 -14.36
N ARG A 94 19.15 0.70 -14.29
CA ARG A 94 19.24 1.92 -13.47
C ARG A 94 19.40 1.59 -12.00
N ALA A 95 18.58 0.68 -11.47
CA ALA A 95 18.67 0.24 -10.08
C ALA A 95 20.02 -0.43 -9.78
N LEU A 96 20.50 -1.31 -10.66
CA LEU A 96 21.83 -1.95 -10.54
C LEU A 96 22.95 -0.92 -10.45
N SER A 97 22.95 0.07 -11.34
CA SER A 97 23.94 1.15 -11.32
C SER A 97 23.83 2.01 -10.05
N PHE A 98 22.60 2.26 -9.59
CA PHE A 98 22.35 3.12 -8.43
C PHE A 98 22.82 2.48 -7.12
N ILE A 99 22.51 1.20 -6.87
CA ILE A 99 22.86 0.52 -5.61
C ILE A 99 24.38 0.42 -5.35
N THR A 100 25.19 0.60 -6.41
CA THR A 100 26.66 0.63 -6.32
C THR A 100 27.24 2.04 -6.32
N SER A 101 26.40 3.08 -6.34
CA SER A 101 26.83 4.48 -6.47
C SER A 101 26.99 5.18 -5.13
N GLU A 102 27.76 6.27 -5.10
CA GLU A 102 27.87 7.15 -3.93
C GLU A 102 26.51 7.74 -3.53
N SER A 103 25.66 8.08 -4.50
CA SER A 103 24.28 8.56 -4.28
C SER A 103 23.42 7.59 -3.46
N TYR A 104 23.65 6.27 -3.59
CA TYR A 104 22.95 5.29 -2.76
C TYR A 104 23.39 5.37 -1.30
N MET A 105 24.70 5.49 -1.05
CA MET A 105 25.23 5.67 0.31
C MET A 105 24.74 6.97 0.92
N GLU A 106 24.74 8.07 0.16
CA GLU A 106 24.19 9.34 0.63
C GLU A 106 22.70 9.27 0.99
N LEU A 107 21.89 8.54 0.20
CA LEU A 107 20.48 8.32 0.50
C LEU A 107 20.32 7.49 1.78
N TYR A 108 21.13 6.43 1.92
CA TYR A 108 21.06 5.55 3.08
C TYR A 108 21.45 6.28 4.37
N ASP A 109 22.53 7.07 4.34
CA ASP A 109 22.99 7.86 5.47
C ASP A 109 21.98 8.96 5.84
N ASP A 110 21.37 9.63 4.87
CA ASP A 110 20.30 10.61 5.13
C ASP A 110 19.11 9.95 5.85
N LEU A 111 18.61 8.82 5.35
CA LEU A 111 17.48 8.10 5.97
C LEU A 111 17.82 7.58 7.37
N ASN A 112 19.03 7.06 7.57
CA ASN A 112 19.49 6.63 8.89
C ASN A 112 19.62 7.81 9.87
N SER A 113 20.15 8.95 9.42
CA SER A 113 20.26 10.14 10.26
C SER A 113 18.89 10.67 10.68
N ARG A 114 17.89 10.58 9.79
CA ARG A 114 16.49 10.94 10.09
C ARG A 114 15.88 10.01 11.12
N CYS A 115 16.09 8.70 11.00
CA CYS A 115 15.68 7.71 12.01
C CYS A 115 16.31 8.01 13.36
N GLU A 116 17.63 8.22 13.41
CA GLU A 116 18.32 8.49 14.67
C GLU A 116 17.81 9.78 15.32
N ARG A 117 17.59 10.83 14.52
CA ARG A 117 17.04 12.11 14.99
C ARG A 117 15.69 11.97 15.70
N CYS A 118 14.88 10.97 15.35
CA CYS A 118 13.55 10.73 15.91
C CYS A 118 13.39 9.35 16.58
N LYS A 119 14.50 8.73 17.01
CA LYS A 119 14.51 7.36 17.55
C LYS A 119 13.57 7.18 18.74
N ASN A 120 13.56 8.12 19.68
CA ASN A 120 12.69 8.07 20.86
C ASN A 120 11.21 8.13 20.47
N GLU A 121 10.88 9.00 19.52
CA GLU A 121 9.52 9.13 19.00
C GLU A 121 9.07 7.88 18.23
N ILE A 122 9.97 7.25 17.47
CA ILE A 122 9.72 5.98 16.78
C ILE A 122 9.45 4.86 17.80
N THR A 123 10.23 4.78 18.88
CA THR A 123 9.99 3.79 19.96
C THR A 123 8.62 4.01 20.62
N VAL A 124 8.21 5.25 20.86
CA VAL A 124 6.87 5.52 21.41
C VAL A 124 5.78 5.15 20.39
N ALA A 125 5.97 5.50 19.12
CA ALA A 125 5.02 5.19 18.06
C ALA A 125 4.88 3.67 17.83
N SER A 126 5.93 2.88 18.05
CA SER A 126 5.91 1.43 17.83
C SER A 126 4.87 0.71 18.72
N LEU A 127 4.58 1.28 19.90
CA LEU A 127 3.61 0.80 20.88
C LEU A 127 2.14 1.03 20.46
N ILE A 128 1.90 1.78 19.39
CA ILE A 128 0.53 2.01 18.87
C ILE A 128 -0.01 0.71 18.28
N GLU A 129 -1.15 0.25 18.80
CA GLU A 129 -1.81 -1.00 18.36
C GLU A 129 -2.29 -0.94 16.90
N ASN A 130 -2.87 0.20 16.50
CA ASN A 130 -3.36 0.38 15.15
C ASN A 130 -2.18 0.51 14.16
N THR A 131 -1.97 -0.55 13.38
CA THR A 131 -0.84 -0.68 12.45
C THR A 131 -0.78 0.42 11.39
N ASN A 132 -1.93 0.90 10.93
CA ASN A 132 -2.01 1.99 9.94
C ASN A 132 -1.63 3.33 10.55
N ILE A 133 -2.09 3.60 11.77
CA ILE A 133 -1.77 4.84 12.51
C ILE A 133 -0.27 4.87 12.82
N ARG A 134 0.24 3.75 13.34
CA ARG A 134 1.65 3.55 13.65
C ARG A 134 2.55 3.80 12.45
N GLY A 135 2.28 3.12 11.32
CA GLY A 135 3.08 3.25 10.11
C GLY A 135 3.14 4.69 9.62
N ARG A 136 1.98 5.33 9.47
CA ARG A 136 1.87 6.73 9.03
C ARG A 136 2.60 7.71 9.94
N LEU A 137 2.56 7.49 11.26
CA LEU A 137 3.26 8.35 12.21
C LEU A 137 4.78 8.21 12.05
N ILE A 138 5.30 6.97 11.97
CA ILE A 138 6.74 6.73 11.80
C ILE A 138 7.23 7.28 10.45
N GLU A 139 6.49 7.04 9.36
CA GLU A 139 6.74 7.63 8.04
C GLU A 139 6.82 9.17 8.12
N SER A 140 5.87 9.80 8.82
CA SER A 140 5.83 11.25 9.00
C SER A 140 7.00 11.77 9.82
N LEU A 141 7.41 11.06 10.89
CA LEU A 141 8.54 11.45 11.73
C LEU A 141 9.86 11.50 10.95
N ILE A 142 10.08 10.53 10.07
CA ILE A 142 11.31 10.40 9.30
C ILE A 142 11.37 11.43 8.17
N THR A 143 10.23 11.64 7.50
CA THR A 143 10.14 12.53 6.32
C THR A 143 9.94 14.00 6.69
N ALA A 144 9.57 14.30 7.94
CA ALA A 144 9.33 15.66 8.42
C ALA A 144 10.57 16.57 8.33
N ASP A 145 10.30 17.82 7.95
CA ASP A 145 11.19 18.94 8.23
C ASP A 145 11.22 19.27 9.72
N GLU A 146 12.12 20.17 10.13
CA GLU A 146 12.34 20.46 11.55
C GLU A 146 11.11 21.06 12.25
N THR A 147 10.36 21.91 11.54
CA THR A 147 9.13 22.54 12.06
C THR A 147 8.03 21.50 12.28
N THR A 148 7.81 20.61 11.30
CA THR A 148 6.83 19.53 11.41
C THR A 148 7.23 18.52 12.47
N LEU A 149 8.52 18.19 12.59
CA LEU A 149 9.01 17.27 13.61
C LEU A 149 8.78 17.81 15.02
N GLN A 150 9.04 19.10 15.26
CA GLN A 150 8.75 19.74 16.55
C GLN A 150 7.26 19.72 16.90
N PHE A 151 6.39 19.88 15.91
CA PHE A 151 4.94 19.74 16.11
C PHE A 151 4.58 18.29 16.48
N LEU A 152 5.02 17.30 15.71
CA LEU A 152 4.76 15.88 15.96
C LEU A 152 5.22 15.46 17.36
N ARG A 153 6.41 15.92 17.79
CA ARG A 153 6.95 15.67 19.13
C ARG A 153 6.04 16.13 20.26
N LYS A 154 5.41 17.30 20.11
CA LYS A 154 4.48 17.83 21.12
C LYS A 154 3.19 17.03 21.15
N SER A 155 2.70 16.62 19.99
CA SER A 155 1.41 15.94 19.86
C SER A 155 1.47 14.42 20.04
N ILE A 156 2.66 13.79 20.10
CA ILE A 156 2.81 12.32 20.16
C ILE A 156 2.03 11.67 21.31
N LYS A 157 1.88 12.38 22.42
CA LYS A 157 1.12 11.89 23.58
C LYS A 157 -0.40 11.95 23.38
N ASP A 158 -0.87 12.82 22.49
CA ASP A 158 -2.30 13.06 22.20
C ASP A 158 -2.73 12.43 20.84
N LEU A 159 -1.78 11.87 20.08
CA LEU A 159 -1.88 11.42 18.69
C LEU A 159 -2.77 10.18 18.45
N GLN A 160 -3.42 9.62 19.48
CA GLN A 160 -4.47 8.61 19.24
C GLN A 160 -5.71 9.22 18.57
N HIS A 161 -5.93 10.55 18.67
CA HIS A 161 -7.17 11.19 18.20
C HIS A 161 -6.97 12.18 17.04
N GLU A 162 -5.75 12.69 16.80
CA GLU A 162 -5.47 13.69 15.77
C GLU A 162 -4.15 13.40 15.02
N LEU A 163 -4.08 12.28 14.29
CA LEU A 163 -3.04 12.16 13.26
C LEU A 163 -3.27 13.27 12.21
N PRO A 164 -2.26 14.07 11.86
CA PRO A 164 -2.37 14.94 10.72
C PRO A 164 -2.74 14.09 9.51
N VAL A 165 -3.80 14.50 8.80
CA VAL A 165 -4.09 13.95 7.47
C VAL A 165 -3.02 14.50 6.54
N TYR A 166 -1.83 13.90 6.58
CA TYR A 166 -0.86 14.15 5.54
C TYR A 166 -1.48 13.65 4.24
N ASP A 167 -1.68 14.60 3.34
CA ASP A 167 -1.88 14.34 1.93
C ASP A 167 -0.65 13.56 1.49
N THR A 168 -0.80 12.25 1.36
CA THR A 168 0.13 11.40 0.63
C THR A 168 0.11 11.94 -0.78
N ARG A 169 0.91 13.00 -1.06
CA ARG A 169 1.13 13.52 -2.39
C ARG A 169 1.31 12.29 -3.26
N ASN A 170 0.58 12.23 -4.36
CA ASN A 170 0.35 11.08 -5.25
C ASN A 170 1.60 10.32 -5.80
N GLY A 171 2.75 10.27 -5.10
CA GLY A 171 4.03 9.67 -5.47
C GLY A 171 4.20 8.23 -4.96
N LEU A 172 5.04 7.46 -5.65
CA LEU A 172 5.23 6.02 -5.44
C LEU A 172 5.78 5.63 -4.05
N GLY A 173 6.49 6.53 -3.37
CA GLY A 173 7.02 6.31 -2.02
C GLY A 173 6.84 7.53 -1.11
N ASP A 174 7.24 7.39 0.15
CA ASP A 174 7.07 8.39 1.22
C ASP A 174 8.14 9.48 1.18
N TYR A 175 9.33 9.14 0.71
CA TYR A 175 10.47 10.04 0.56
C TYR A 175 10.97 10.03 -0.88
N SER A 176 11.29 11.20 -1.42
CA SER A 176 11.87 11.33 -2.76
C SER A 176 13.06 12.26 -2.75
N ARG A 177 14.13 11.86 -3.44
CA ARG A 177 15.33 12.67 -3.59
C ARG A 177 15.91 12.51 -5.00
N SER A 178 16.22 13.64 -5.62
CA SER A 178 16.88 13.69 -6.91
C SER A 178 18.40 13.76 -6.75
N PHE A 179 19.09 12.98 -7.55
CA PHE A 179 20.54 12.95 -7.72
C PHE A 179 20.85 13.13 -9.21
N ASP A 180 22.09 13.47 -9.54
CA ASP A 180 22.50 13.62 -10.94
C ASP A 180 22.28 12.33 -11.75
N ASN A 181 22.48 11.17 -11.11
CA ASN A 181 22.39 9.84 -11.70
C ASN A 181 21.02 9.15 -11.52
N ALA A 182 20.13 9.62 -10.63
CA ALA A 182 18.85 8.96 -10.36
C ALA A 182 17.82 9.86 -9.66
N ASP A 183 16.55 9.64 -9.97
CA ASP A 183 15.42 10.15 -9.18
C ASP A 183 14.87 9.02 -8.32
N THR A 184 15.09 9.13 -7.01
CA THR A 184 14.75 8.08 -6.06
C THR A 184 13.37 8.28 -5.46
N PHE A 185 12.62 7.18 -5.38
CA PHE A 185 11.37 7.08 -4.65
C PHE A 185 11.56 6.00 -3.60
N THR A 186 11.43 6.36 -2.33
CA THR A 186 11.68 5.45 -1.20
C THR A 186 10.42 5.31 -0.39
N ASP A 187 9.92 4.08 -0.30
CA ASP A 187 8.77 3.71 0.51
C ASP A 187 9.27 3.16 1.86
N ILE A 188 8.84 3.76 2.96
CA ILE A 188 9.31 3.44 4.31
C ILE A 188 8.42 2.35 4.87
N LYS A 189 9.03 1.30 5.45
CA LYS A 189 8.30 0.14 5.95
C LYS A 189 8.84 -0.28 7.30
N THR A 190 8.00 -0.17 8.33
CA THR A 190 8.33 -0.58 9.69
C THR A 190 7.95 -2.03 9.94
N LYS A 191 8.86 -2.80 10.53
CA LYS A 191 8.66 -4.17 10.97
C LYS A 191 8.94 -4.27 12.47
N VAL A 192 7.88 -4.52 13.24
CA VAL A 192 7.98 -4.76 14.69
C VAL A 192 8.12 -6.27 14.91
N VAL A 193 9.20 -6.71 15.56
CA VAL A 193 9.65 -8.12 15.59
C VAL A 193 8.55 -9.11 16.03
N TYR A 194 7.76 -8.76 17.04
CA TYR A 194 6.73 -9.63 17.59
C TYR A 194 5.38 -9.57 16.85
N LEU A 195 5.25 -8.75 15.80
CA LEU A 195 4.02 -8.63 15.01
C LEU A 195 4.17 -9.30 13.64
N SER A 196 3.29 -10.27 13.37
CA SER A 196 3.14 -10.84 12.04
C SER A 196 2.34 -9.88 11.17
N SER A 197 2.94 -9.42 10.08
CA SER A 197 2.31 -8.52 9.11
C SER A 197 2.90 -8.73 7.71
N ASN A 198 2.04 -8.60 6.70
CA ASN A 198 2.41 -8.61 5.29
C ASN A 198 2.06 -7.24 4.71
N PRO A 199 2.99 -6.26 4.77
CA PRO A 199 2.67 -4.91 4.38
C PRO A 199 2.39 -4.82 2.87
N LYS A 200 1.53 -3.86 2.51
CA LYS A 200 1.35 -3.47 1.11
C LYS A 200 2.65 -2.83 0.63
N ALA A 201 3.13 -3.28 -0.53
CA ALA A 201 4.33 -2.79 -1.19
C ALA A 201 3.98 -1.58 -2.07
N PHE A 202 3.27 -1.81 -3.18
CA PHE A 202 2.90 -0.75 -4.12
C PHE A 202 1.63 -1.10 -4.90
N ASN A 203 1.00 -0.08 -5.49
CA ASN A 203 0.03 -0.27 -6.56
C ASN A 203 0.77 -0.50 -7.87
N ILE A 204 0.40 -1.54 -8.62
CA ILE A 204 1.14 -1.99 -9.81
C ILE A 204 1.14 -0.92 -10.91
N ASP A 205 0.00 -0.32 -11.23
CA ASP A 205 -0.08 0.71 -12.27
C ASP A 205 0.72 1.96 -11.92
N LYS A 206 0.70 2.36 -10.65
CA LYS A 206 1.49 3.49 -10.13
C LYS A 206 2.99 3.21 -10.22
N PHE A 207 3.40 2.00 -9.84
CA PHE A 207 4.78 1.52 -9.94
C PHE A 207 5.27 1.55 -11.38
N LEU A 208 4.54 0.89 -12.30
CA LEU A 208 4.91 0.85 -13.72
C LEU A 208 5.00 2.25 -14.33
N ARG A 209 4.09 3.16 -13.97
CA ARG A 209 4.13 4.56 -14.44
C ARG A 209 5.39 5.29 -13.99
N HIS A 210 5.88 5.05 -12.78
CA HIS A 210 7.12 5.69 -12.31
C HIS A 210 8.34 5.02 -12.93
N MET A 211 8.34 3.70 -13.12
CA MET A 211 9.46 3.00 -13.78
C MET A 211 9.56 3.35 -15.28
N ALA A 212 8.49 3.87 -15.86
CA ALA A 212 8.46 4.46 -17.19
C ALA A 212 9.03 5.90 -17.26
N MET A 213 9.36 6.53 -16.12
CA MET A 213 10.05 7.82 -16.10
C MET A 213 11.55 7.62 -16.27
N ASP A 214 12.20 8.61 -16.88
CA ASP A 214 13.65 8.66 -16.95
C ASP A 214 14.27 8.73 -15.53
N LYS A 215 15.48 8.17 -15.37
CA LYS A 215 16.25 8.15 -14.11
C LYS A 215 15.59 7.54 -12.87
N SER A 216 14.36 7.05 -12.97
CA SER A 216 13.60 6.53 -11.82
C SER A 216 14.25 5.30 -11.18
N VAL A 217 14.34 5.33 -9.85
CA VAL A 217 14.77 4.20 -8.99
C VAL A 217 13.81 4.09 -7.81
N PHE A 218 13.27 2.89 -7.56
CA PHE A 218 12.35 2.63 -6.45
C PHE A 218 12.98 1.72 -5.41
N LEU A 219 12.91 2.14 -4.16
CA LEU A 219 13.55 1.52 -3.01
C LEU A 219 12.53 1.37 -1.87
N PHE A 220 12.76 0.36 -1.03
CA PHE A 220 12.16 0.25 0.29
C PHE A 220 13.20 0.61 1.34
N PHE A 221 12.80 1.39 2.34
CA PHE A 221 13.59 1.59 3.54
C PHE A 221 12.93 0.86 4.71
N PHE A 222 13.48 -0.29 5.07
CA PHE A 222 12.99 -1.11 6.15
C PHE A 222 13.57 -0.66 7.49
N ILE A 223 12.72 -0.66 8.51
CA ILE A 223 13.08 -0.31 9.89
C ILE A 223 12.63 -1.44 10.78
N GLY A 224 13.59 -2.15 11.37
CA GLY A 224 13.36 -3.19 12.36
C GLY A 224 13.27 -2.59 13.76
N ILE A 225 12.17 -2.86 14.46
CA ILE A 225 11.94 -2.38 15.82
C ILE A 225 11.66 -3.55 16.76
N ASP A 226 12.36 -3.61 17.88
CA ASP A 226 12.15 -4.53 18.98
C ASP A 226 11.78 -3.78 20.28
N GLU A 227 11.95 -4.43 21.44
CA GLU A 227 11.65 -3.85 22.75
C GLU A 227 12.61 -2.72 23.15
N ASP A 228 13.84 -2.72 22.62
CA ASP A 228 14.89 -1.73 22.89
C ASP A 228 14.86 -0.56 21.88
N GLY A 229 14.05 -0.67 20.83
CA GLY A 229 13.83 0.35 19.80
C GLY A 229 14.27 -0.12 18.42
N ILE A 230 14.84 0.77 17.61
CA ILE A 230 15.35 0.40 16.28
C ILE A 230 16.60 -0.47 16.45
N PHE A 231 16.54 -1.73 15.99
CA PHE A 231 17.67 -2.65 16.04
C PHE A 231 18.45 -2.73 14.72
N ASN A 232 17.77 -2.51 13.58
CA ASN A 232 18.41 -2.44 12.27
C ASN A 232 17.57 -1.64 11.27
N THR A 233 18.22 -1.16 10.22
CA THR A 233 17.60 -0.56 9.04
C THR A 233 18.19 -1.17 7.77
N ALA A 234 17.44 -1.13 6.66
CA ALA A 234 17.94 -1.60 5.38
C ALA A 234 17.32 -0.80 4.23
N LEU A 235 18.16 -0.24 3.35
CA LEU A 235 17.71 0.38 2.11
C LEU A 235 17.82 -0.62 0.97
N CYS A 236 16.69 -1.09 0.48
CA CYS A 236 16.58 -2.24 -0.41
C CYS A 236 15.95 -1.85 -1.74
N SER A 237 16.52 -2.28 -2.87
CA SER A 237 15.90 -2.11 -4.18
C SER A 237 14.62 -2.92 -4.30
N VAL A 238 13.60 -2.37 -4.99
CA VAL A 238 12.39 -3.15 -5.35
C VAL A 238 12.73 -4.43 -6.13
N TYR A 239 13.88 -4.44 -6.82
CA TYR A 239 14.37 -5.57 -7.61
C TYR A 239 15.27 -6.53 -6.83
N HIS A 240 15.37 -6.39 -5.51
CA HIS A 240 16.12 -7.33 -4.68
C HIS A 240 15.55 -8.74 -4.80
N THR A 241 16.44 -9.73 -4.94
CA THR A 241 16.07 -11.13 -5.19
C THR A 241 15.15 -11.70 -4.13
N THR A 242 15.43 -11.46 -2.85
CA THR A 242 14.59 -11.94 -1.73
C THR A 242 13.22 -11.30 -1.76
N LEU A 243 13.13 -10.01 -2.16
CA LEU A 243 11.83 -9.35 -2.29
C LEU A 243 11.02 -9.91 -3.46
N ILE A 244 11.61 -10.01 -4.66
CA ILE A 244 10.91 -10.54 -5.86
C ILE A 244 10.32 -11.92 -5.57
N ASP A 245 11.09 -12.82 -4.96
CA ASP A 245 10.66 -14.20 -4.66
C ASP A 245 9.53 -14.25 -3.60
N ASN A 246 9.29 -13.14 -2.90
CA ASN A 246 8.33 -13.03 -1.80
C ASN A 246 7.27 -11.94 -1.98
N MET A 247 7.15 -11.37 -3.18
CA MET A 247 6.08 -10.46 -3.55
C MET A 247 4.81 -11.21 -3.94
N ILE A 248 3.70 -10.89 -3.30
CA ILE A 248 2.39 -11.47 -3.56
C ILE A 248 1.52 -10.44 -4.28
N THR A 249 1.01 -10.78 -5.46
CA THR A 249 0.04 -9.95 -6.17
C THR A 249 -1.36 -10.16 -5.61
N GLN A 250 -2.04 -9.05 -5.34
CA GLN A 250 -3.42 -8.98 -4.87
C GLN A 250 -4.26 -8.26 -5.94
N ASP A 251 -4.71 -9.02 -6.91
CA ASP A 251 -5.56 -8.59 -8.03
C ASP A 251 -7.06 -8.84 -7.75
N HIS A 252 -7.39 -9.75 -6.84
CA HIS A 252 -8.76 -10.17 -6.51
C HIS A 252 -9.63 -9.07 -5.87
N TRP A 253 -9.00 -8.00 -5.38
CA TRP A 253 -9.63 -6.86 -4.69
C TRP A 253 -9.36 -5.52 -5.41
N SER A 254 -8.98 -5.59 -6.67
CA SER A 254 -8.72 -4.42 -7.50
C SER A 254 -9.95 -4.10 -8.35
N GLY A 255 -10.22 -2.82 -8.61
CA GLY A 255 -11.27 -2.46 -9.57
C GLY A 255 -11.02 -3.08 -10.94
N CYS A 256 -12.06 -3.22 -11.78
CA CYS A 256 -11.92 -3.73 -13.15
C CYS A 256 -10.90 -2.95 -14.01
N SER A 257 -10.42 -1.80 -13.55
CA SER A 257 -9.54 -0.90 -14.29
C SER A 257 -8.15 -0.71 -13.69
N THR A 258 -7.67 -1.58 -12.80
CA THR A 258 -6.29 -1.54 -12.28
C THR A 258 -5.72 -2.93 -12.10
N ARG A 259 -4.41 -3.13 -12.21
CA ARG A 259 -3.76 -4.44 -12.00
C ARG A 259 -3.75 -4.92 -10.55
N GLY A 260 -4.09 -4.04 -9.62
CA GLY A 260 -4.12 -4.33 -8.19
C GLY A 260 -2.86 -3.86 -7.46
N VAL A 261 -2.52 -4.55 -6.38
CA VAL A 261 -1.44 -4.18 -5.48
C VAL A 261 -0.51 -5.35 -5.24
N VAL A 262 0.74 -5.06 -4.92
CA VAL A 262 1.71 -6.05 -4.44
C VAL A 262 1.80 -5.94 -2.93
N GLN A 263 1.93 -7.07 -2.25
CA GLN A 263 2.27 -7.18 -0.83
C GLN A 263 3.61 -7.88 -0.65
N LEU A 264 4.32 -7.54 0.42
CA LEU A 264 5.52 -8.25 0.85
C LEU A 264 5.13 -9.29 1.89
N LYS A 265 5.73 -10.49 1.81
CA LYS A 265 5.73 -11.40 2.95
C LYS A 265 6.62 -10.83 4.05
N GLY A 266 6.09 -10.75 5.27
CA GLY A 266 6.83 -10.23 6.42
C GLY A 266 8.15 -10.96 6.67
N ALA A 267 8.18 -12.28 6.45
CA ALA A 267 9.38 -13.10 6.62
C ALA A 267 10.55 -12.69 5.71
N ALA A 268 10.28 -12.14 4.52
CA ALA A 268 11.33 -11.63 3.63
C ALA A 268 11.93 -10.33 4.16
N ILE A 269 11.13 -9.51 4.84
CA ILE A 269 11.60 -8.29 5.50
C ILE A 269 12.43 -8.68 6.73
N ASP A 270 12.00 -9.70 7.48
CA ASP A 270 12.77 -10.25 8.60
C ASP A 270 14.14 -10.75 8.14
N GLU A 271 14.20 -11.54 7.06
CA GLU A 271 15.46 -12.02 6.47
C GLU A 271 16.42 -10.85 6.15
N ILE A 272 15.91 -9.80 5.51
CA ILE A 272 16.70 -8.61 5.16
C ILE A 272 17.18 -7.86 6.42
N LEU A 273 16.33 -7.69 7.43
CA LEU A 273 16.67 -6.95 8.65
C LEU A 273 17.58 -7.72 9.60
N TYR A 274 17.59 -9.05 9.57
CA TYR A 274 18.50 -9.86 10.40
C TYR A 274 19.83 -10.20 9.72
N ASP A 275 19.96 -9.93 8.41
CA ASP A 275 21.22 -10.08 7.70
C ASP A 275 22.18 -8.93 8.03
N LYS A 276 23.21 -9.24 8.81
CA LYS A 276 24.26 -8.27 9.20
C LYS A 276 25.14 -7.85 8.03
N ASP A 277 25.22 -8.67 6.99
CA ASP A 277 26.01 -8.43 5.79
C ASP A 277 25.11 -8.13 4.59
N PHE A 278 23.93 -7.55 4.86
CA PHE A 278 22.91 -7.26 3.85
C PHE A 278 23.53 -6.59 2.61
N LYS A 279 23.27 -7.21 1.46
CA LYS A 279 23.65 -6.70 0.14
C LYS A 279 22.44 -6.59 -0.75
N ASN A 280 22.42 -5.51 -1.52
CA ASN A 280 21.45 -5.36 -2.59
C ASN A 280 21.82 -6.26 -3.77
N THR A 281 21.30 -7.48 -3.78
CA THR A 281 21.47 -8.42 -4.90
C THR A 281 20.29 -8.31 -5.85
N ILE A 282 20.56 -7.91 -7.09
CA ILE A 282 19.58 -7.82 -8.16
C ILE A 282 19.95 -8.84 -9.24
N ASP A 283 19.02 -9.73 -9.57
CA ASP A 283 19.12 -10.62 -10.73
C ASP A 283 18.37 -9.97 -11.89
N PRO A 284 19.05 -9.51 -12.96
CA PRO A 284 18.40 -8.80 -14.05
C PRO A 284 17.36 -9.65 -14.77
N THR A 285 17.65 -10.93 -15.00
CA THR A 285 16.76 -11.85 -15.72
C THR A 285 15.49 -12.11 -14.92
N ARG A 286 15.61 -12.33 -13.60
CA ARG A 286 14.44 -12.47 -12.72
C ARG A 286 13.63 -11.18 -12.64
N SER A 287 14.30 -10.04 -12.54
CA SER A 287 13.65 -8.72 -12.45
C SER A 287 12.85 -8.41 -13.70
N GLU A 288 13.42 -8.65 -14.89
CA GLU A 288 12.71 -8.50 -16.16
C GLU A 288 11.53 -9.48 -16.27
N THR A 289 11.71 -10.72 -15.86
CA THR A 289 10.62 -11.71 -15.82
C THR A 289 9.47 -11.25 -14.94
N TYR A 290 9.79 -10.69 -13.77
CA TYR A 290 8.81 -10.14 -12.85
C TYR A 290 8.09 -8.92 -13.45
N LEU A 291 8.80 -8.01 -14.10
CA LEU A 291 8.19 -6.87 -14.81
C LEU A 291 7.24 -7.32 -15.93
N ARG A 292 7.62 -8.34 -16.71
CA ARG A 292 6.73 -8.93 -17.75
C ARG A 292 5.47 -9.52 -17.13
N TYR A 293 5.60 -10.18 -15.99
CA TYR A 293 4.47 -10.69 -15.23
C TYR A 293 3.55 -9.54 -14.74
N LEU A 294 4.11 -8.49 -14.15
CA LEU A 294 3.30 -7.34 -13.72
C LEU A 294 2.58 -6.65 -14.88
N LEU A 295 3.20 -6.55 -16.04
CA LEU A 295 2.60 -5.93 -17.24
C LEU A 295 1.44 -6.75 -17.82
N SER A 296 1.44 -8.08 -17.65
CA SER A 296 0.45 -8.99 -18.21
C SER A 296 -0.84 -9.13 -17.38
N LEU A 297 -0.80 -8.79 -16.09
CA LEU A 297 -2.00 -8.55 -15.26
C LEU A 297 -2.84 -7.42 -15.84
#